data_AF-A0A9E3ICV1-F1
#
_entry.id   AF-A0A9E3ICV1-F1
#
_cell.length_a   1.000
_cell.length_b   1.000
_cell.length_c   1.000
_cell.angle_alpha   90.00
_cell.angle_beta   90.00
_cell.angle_gamma   90.00
#
_symmetry.space_group_name_H-M   'P 1'
#
loop_
_entity.id
_entity.type
_entity.pdbx_description
1 polymer ?
#
loop_
_entity_poly.entity_id
_entity_poly.type
_entity_poly.pdbx_seq_one_letter_code
_entity_poly.pdbx_strand_id
1 'polypeptide(L)'
;MRPAETAPTLRQRLARLYFGQDAAAIRFQFALMVIDLAIIAFFLAGPYLRDRPSYLVIDYVIAFWIAAELLAQWTISSSTRRMLAKPITWVDLFVLCTLLFPQWLFNFGFLRVARIWAVAQRPVFKLMLRRLGLREQVDVVTAFINLFVFLFLVTGFVYTFFFYREDAGTGFIDAFYFTVATVTTTGFGDITLPGTFGKLTSIVTMIIGISLFVRLAQAIVRPYKVSFPCPECGLQRHDADAVHCKACGHILNIPDEGL
;
A
#
# COMPACT_ATOMS: atom_id res chain seq x y z
N MET A 1 -7.44 -41.89 24.01
CA MET A 1 -8.61 -41.25 23.35
C MET A 1 -8.10 -40.14 22.44
N ARG A 2 -8.18 -40.31 21.12
CA ARG A 2 -7.91 -39.24 20.14
C ARG A 2 -9.14 -38.32 20.13
N PRO A 3 -9.00 -36.99 20.36
CA PRO A 3 -10.16 -36.10 20.27
C PRO A 3 -10.65 -36.09 18.82
N ALA A 4 -11.97 -36.20 18.64
CA ALA A 4 -12.62 -36.19 17.35
C ALA A 4 -12.27 -34.90 16.58
N GLU A 5 -11.67 -35.05 15.39
CA GLU A 5 -11.48 -33.96 14.45
C GLU A 5 -12.85 -33.45 14.00
N THR A 6 -13.37 -32.45 14.70
CA THR A 6 -14.53 -31.71 14.23
C THR A 6 -14.16 -31.03 12.93
N ALA A 7 -14.99 -31.21 11.89
CA ALA A 7 -14.77 -30.59 10.60
C ALA A 7 -14.54 -29.08 10.79
N PRO A 8 -13.50 -28.49 10.18
CA PRO A 8 -13.17 -27.09 10.42
C PRO A 8 -14.36 -26.23 10.01
N THR A 9 -14.85 -25.42 10.95
CA THR A 9 -15.95 -24.48 10.72
C THR A 9 -15.64 -23.59 9.52
N LEU A 10 -16.67 -23.11 8.81
CA LEU A 10 -16.53 -22.25 7.63
C LEU A 10 -15.62 -21.03 7.93
N ARG A 11 -15.70 -20.51 9.15
CA ARG A 11 -14.82 -19.49 9.71
C ARG A 11 -13.35 -19.91 9.82
N GLN A 12 -13.05 -21.11 10.29
CA GLN A 12 -11.66 -21.62 10.38
C GLN A 12 -11.06 -21.86 8.99
N ARG A 13 -11.87 -22.36 8.03
CA ARG A 13 -11.44 -22.51 6.64
C ARG A 13 -11.10 -21.15 5.99
N LEU A 14 -11.98 -20.16 6.17
CA LEU A 14 -11.74 -18.80 5.67
C LEU A 14 -10.54 -18.14 6.35
N ALA A 15 -10.39 -18.28 7.68
CA ALA A 15 -9.22 -17.80 8.41
C ALA A 15 -7.91 -18.40 7.87
N ARG A 16 -7.92 -19.70 7.56
CA ARG A 16 -6.78 -20.40 6.97
C ARG A 16 -6.46 -19.89 5.56
N LEU A 17 -7.47 -19.58 4.73
CA LEU A 17 -7.23 -19.02 3.40
C LEU A 17 -6.67 -17.59 3.44
N TYR A 18 -7.17 -16.73 4.34
CA TYR A 18 -6.74 -15.34 4.46
C TYR A 18 -5.42 -15.13 5.22
N PHE A 19 -5.11 -15.97 6.22
CA PHE A 19 -3.94 -15.80 7.09
C PHE A 19 -2.96 -16.98 7.04
N GLY A 20 -3.32 -18.09 6.41
CA GLY A 20 -2.46 -19.28 6.33
C GLY A 20 -1.26 -19.08 5.41
N GLN A 21 -0.22 -19.87 5.67
CA GLN A 21 1.00 -19.92 4.86
C GLN A 21 1.05 -21.14 3.92
N ASP A 22 -0.05 -21.89 3.85
CA ASP A 22 -0.18 -23.04 2.96
C ASP A 22 -0.20 -22.60 1.48
N ALA A 23 0.22 -23.48 0.57
CA ALA A 23 0.23 -23.19 -0.86
C ALA A 23 -1.16 -22.77 -1.40
N ALA A 24 -2.24 -23.35 -0.87
CA ALA A 24 -3.62 -22.97 -1.21
C ALA A 24 -3.98 -21.56 -0.72
N ALA A 25 -3.56 -21.19 0.49
CA ALA A 25 -3.79 -19.87 1.06
C ALA A 25 -3.01 -18.79 0.29
N ILE A 26 -1.77 -19.07 -0.09
CA ILE A 26 -0.95 -18.17 -0.91
C ILE A 26 -1.59 -17.96 -2.28
N ARG A 27 -2.05 -19.02 -2.96
CA ARG A 27 -2.75 -18.92 -4.25
C ARG A 27 -4.03 -18.09 -4.15
N PHE A 28 -4.82 -18.30 -3.10
CA PHE A 28 -6.04 -17.53 -2.85
C PHE A 28 -5.75 -16.05 -2.61
N GLN A 29 -4.79 -15.72 -1.75
CA GLN A 29 -4.38 -14.34 -1.48
C GLN A 29 -3.78 -13.66 -2.73
N PHE A 30 -3.06 -14.40 -3.56
CA PHE A 30 -2.57 -13.91 -4.84
C PHE A 30 -3.71 -13.61 -5.83
N ALA A 31 -4.72 -14.48 -5.91
CA ALA A 31 -5.89 -14.23 -6.75
C ALA A 31 -6.63 -12.94 -6.31
N LEU A 32 -6.83 -12.74 -5.00
CA LEU A 32 -7.39 -11.48 -4.48
C LEU A 32 -6.55 -10.27 -4.86
N MET A 33 -5.23 -10.37 -4.75
CA MET A 33 -4.30 -9.30 -5.14
C MET A 33 -4.40 -8.95 -6.63
N VAL A 34 -4.51 -9.94 -7.51
CA VAL A 34 -4.68 -9.73 -8.95
C VAL A 34 -6.02 -9.04 -9.24
N ILE A 35 -7.08 -9.43 -8.55
CA ILE A 35 -8.39 -8.78 -8.68
C ILE A 35 -8.32 -7.33 -8.20
N ASP A 36 -7.67 -7.07 -7.07
CA ASP A 36 -7.46 -5.70 -6.57
C ASP A 36 -6.67 -4.84 -7.55
N LEU A 37 -5.61 -5.39 -8.14
CA LEU A 37 -4.83 -4.71 -9.18
C LEU A 37 -5.65 -4.42 -10.43
N ALA A 38 -6.50 -5.37 -10.86
CA ALA A 38 -7.41 -5.17 -12.00
C ALA A 38 -8.45 -4.07 -11.71
N ILE A 39 -8.99 -4.05 -10.48
CA ILE A 39 -9.90 -2.99 -10.00
C ILE A 39 -9.20 -1.63 -10.05
N ILE A 40 -7.96 -1.54 -9.55
CA ILE A 40 -7.16 -0.32 -9.59
C ILE A 40 -6.92 0.14 -11.03
N ALA A 41 -6.55 -0.78 -11.93
CA ALA A 41 -6.31 -0.47 -13.35
C ALA A 41 -7.57 0.03 -14.05
N PHE A 42 -8.72 -0.62 -13.81
CA PHE A 42 -10.02 -0.17 -14.32
C PHE A 42 -10.34 1.26 -13.84
N PHE A 43 -10.05 1.56 -12.57
CA PHE A 43 -10.30 2.89 -12.02
C PHE A 43 -9.37 3.96 -12.53
N LEU A 44 -8.11 3.63 -12.79
CA LEU A 44 -7.16 4.54 -13.42
C LEU A 44 -7.57 4.87 -14.86
N ALA A 45 -8.20 3.91 -15.57
CA ALA A 45 -8.83 4.12 -16.87
C ALA A 45 -10.22 4.80 -16.78
N GLY A 46 -10.76 4.95 -15.58
CA GLY A 46 -12.10 5.48 -15.33
C GLY A 46 -12.38 6.86 -15.94
N PRO A 47 -11.46 7.85 -15.90
CA PRO A 47 -11.66 9.13 -16.59
C PRO A 47 -11.91 9.01 -18.10
N TYR A 48 -11.32 8.00 -18.76
CA TYR A 48 -11.47 7.77 -20.20
C TYR A 48 -12.68 6.91 -20.56
N LEU A 49 -13.18 6.12 -19.60
CA LEU A 49 -14.28 5.16 -19.79
C LEU A 49 -15.63 5.67 -19.25
N ARG A 50 -15.64 6.86 -18.62
CA ARG A 50 -16.79 7.41 -17.89
C ARG A 50 -18.02 7.67 -18.77
N ASP A 51 -17.83 7.93 -20.06
CA ASP A 51 -18.92 8.25 -20.99
C ASP A 51 -19.76 7.03 -21.41
N ARG A 52 -19.32 5.81 -21.07
CA ARG A 52 -20.04 4.58 -21.41
C ARG A 52 -20.98 4.16 -20.28
N PRO A 53 -22.25 3.82 -20.56
CA PRO A 53 -23.19 3.35 -19.53
C PRO A 53 -22.74 2.04 -18.85
N SER A 54 -21.86 1.27 -19.51
CA SER A 54 -21.23 0.07 -18.93
C SER A 54 -20.33 0.36 -17.73
N TYR A 55 -19.81 1.59 -17.61
CA TYR A 55 -18.95 1.99 -16.48
C TYR A 55 -19.68 1.86 -15.14
N LEU A 56 -20.95 2.30 -15.06
CA LEU A 56 -21.76 2.22 -13.84
C LEU A 56 -22.00 0.77 -13.39
N VAL A 57 -22.30 -0.13 -14.34
CA VAL A 57 -22.53 -1.55 -14.04
C VAL A 57 -21.26 -2.19 -13.46
N ILE A 58 -20.11 -1.92 -14.07
CA ILE A 58 -18.83 -2.44 -13.58
C ILE A 58 -18.50 -1.85 -12.20
N ASP A 59 -18.77 -0.56 -11.97
CA ASP A 59 -18.55 0.08 -10.68
C ASP A 59 -19.36 -0.60 -9.56
N TYR A 60 -20.63 -0.92 -9.79
CA TYR A 60 -21.45 -1.67 -8.83
C TYR A 60 -21.00 -3.12 -8.61
N VAL A 61 -20.53 -3.82 -9.66
CA VAL A 61 -19.96 -5.17 -9.53
C VAL A 61 -18.70 -5.13 -8.65
N ILE A 62 -17.84 -4.13 -8.85
CA ILE A 62 -16.65 -3.91 -8.02
C ILE A 62 -17.05 -3.58 -6.57
N ALA A 63 -18.07 -2.74 -6.37
CA ALA A 63 -18.60 -2.42 -5.04
C ALA A 63 -19.06 -3.69 -4.30
N PHE A 64 -19.82 -4.54 -4.99
CA PHE A 64 -20.29 -5.82 -4.45
C PHE A 64 -19.12 -6.73 -4.08
N TRP A 65 -18.11 -6.83 -4.94
CA TRP A 65 -16.90 -7.61 -4.66
C TRP A 65 -16.16 -7.13 -3.39
N ILE A 66 -15.95 -5.82 -3.27
CA ILE A 66 -15.30 -5.21 -2.10
C ILE A 66 -16.13 -5.44 -0.84
N ALA A 67 -17.45 -5.29 -0.92
CA ALA A 67 -18.35 -5.58 0.20
C ALA A 67 -18.25 -7.05 0.63
N ALA A 68 -18.22 -7.99 -0.32
CA ALA A 68 -18.07 -9.41 -0.04
C ALA A 68 -16.73 -9.71 0.65
N GLU A 69 -15.63 -9.09 0.21
CA GLU A 69 -14.32 -9.25 0.85
C GLU A 69 -14.33 -8.71 2.29
N LEU A 70 -14.90 -7.53 2.52
CA LEU A 70 -15.01 -6.94 3.86
C LEU A 70 -15.89 -7.77 4.79
N LEU A 71 -17.00 -8.30 4.29
CA LEU A 71 -17.86 -9.21 5.05
C LEU A 71 -17.13 -10.53 5.38
N ALA A 72 -16.40 -11.10 4.43
CA ALA A 72 -15.58 -12.29 4.67
C ALA A 72 -14.55 -12.02 5.78
N GLN A 73 -13.84 -10.89 5.74
CA GLN A 73 -12.90 -10.51 6.80
C GLN A 73 -13.60 -10.28 8.15
N TRP A 74 -14.80 -9.70 8.14
CA TRP A 74 -15.58 -9.47 9.35
C TRP A 74 -16.01 -10.78 10.04
N THR A 75 -16.49 -11.75 9.27
CA THR A 75 -16.87 -13.08 9.80
C THR A 75 -15.69 -13.85 10.40
N ILE A 76 -14.47 -13.62 9.89
CA ILE A 76 -13.25 -14.26 10.39
C ILE A 76 -12.79 -13.63 11.71
N SER A 77 -12.83 -12.30 11.82
CA SER A 77 -12.31 -11.57 12.98
C SER A 77 -13.06 -11.90 14.28
N SER A 78 -12.33 -12.28 15.33
CA SER A 78 -12.89 -12.64 16.64
C SER A 78 -13.37 -11.47 17.48
N SER A 79 -13.03 -10.24 17.10
CA SER A 79 -13.51 -9.04 17.79
C SER A 79 -13.68 -7.91 16.78
N THR A 80 -14.91 -7.43 16.64
CA THR A 80 -15.25 -6.27 15.79
C THR A 80 -14.41 -5.04 16.18
N ARG A 81 -14.14 -4.83 17.48
CA ARG A 81 -13.30 -3.71 17.95
C ARG A 81 -11.85 -3.81 17.49
N ARG A 82 -11.26 -5.01 17.50
CA ARG A 82 -9.89 -5.23 17.03
C ARG A 82 -9.78 -5.11 15.50
N MET A 83 -10.88 -5.35 14.78
CA MET A 83 -10.95 -5.16 13.34
C MET A 83 -11.05 -3.67 12.97
N LEU A 84 -11.92 -2.91 13.65
CA LEU A 84 -12.04 -1.47 13.47
C LEU A 84 -10.80 -0.71 13.97
N ALA A 85 -9.98 -1.31 14.83
CA ALA A 85 -8.70 -0.69 15.20
C ALA A 85 -7.64 -0.77 14.09
N LYS A 86 -7.84 -1.58 13.03
CA LYS A 86 -6.90 -1.68 11.92
C LYS A 86 -7.15 -0.54 10.91
N PRO A 87 -6.15 0.31 10.60
CA PRO A 87 -6.31 1.43 9.66
C PRO A 87 -6.79 1.00 8.26
N ILE A 88 -6.40 -0.20 7.84
CA ILE A 88 -6.76 -0.76 6.51
C ILE A 88 -8.28 -0.98 6.36
N THR A 89 -8.96 -1.41 7.42
CA THR A 89 -10.42 -1.62 7.42
C THR A 89 -11.16 -0.31 7.19
N TRP A 90 -10.66 0.80 7.74
CA TRP A 90 -11.25 2.12 7.55
C TRP A 90 -11.10 2.62 6.13
N VAL A 91 -9.93 2.39 5.51
CA VAL A 91 -9.70 2.74 4.11
C VAL A 91 -10.67 1.96 3.21
N ASP A 92 -10.75 0.64 3.37
CA ASP A 92 -11.64 -0.19 2.55
C ASP A 92 -13.12 0.14 2.78
N LEU A 93 -13.52 0.42 4.04
CA LEU A 93 -14.88 0.88 4.36
C LEU A 93 -15.20 2.22 3.70
N PHE A 94 -14.27 3.17 3.74
CA PHE A 94 -14.46 4.49 3.14
C PHE A 94 -14.53 4.42 1.60
N VAL A 95 -13.71 3.55 0.99
CA VAL A 95 -13.80 3.25 -0.45
C VAL A 95 -15.15 2.61 -0.80
N LEU A 96 -15.62 1.65 0.00
CA LEU A 96 -16.93 1.03 -0.21
C LEU A 96 -18.08 2.05 -0.09
N CYS A 97 -18.03 2.93 0.91
CA CYS A 97 -19.02 4.00 1.08
C CYS A 97 -19.07 4.95 -0.12
N THR A 98 -17.91 5.33 -0.66
CA THR A 98 -17.84 6.23 -1.83
C THR A 98 -18.33 5.55 -3.11
N LEU A 99 -18.19 4.23 -3.24
CA LEU A 99 -18.74 3.44 -4.34
C LEU A 99 -20.26 3.21 -4.26
N LEU A 100 -20.81 3.01 -3.06
CA LEU A 100 -22.25 2.79 -2.86
C LEU A 100 -23.08 4.07 -3.00
N PHE A 101 -22.49 5.22 -2.65
CA PHE A 101 -23.18 6.52 -2.67
C PHE A 101 -22.48 7.54 -3.59
N PRO A 102 -22.33 7.25 -4.90
CA PRO A 102 -21.57 8.09 -5.83
C PRO A 102 -22.20 9.49 -6.00
N GLN A 103 -23.52 9.60 -5.86
CA GLN A 103 -24.30 10.84 -6.02
C GLN A 103 -24.15 11.81 -4.84
N TRP A 104 -23.81 11.32 -3.65
CA TRP A 104 -23.72 12.14 -2.43
C TRP A 104 -22.27 12.51 -2.05
N LEU A 105 -21.28 11.71 -2.49
CA LEU A 105 -19.89 11.81 -2.04
C LEU A 105 -18.92 12.26 -3.14
N PHE A 106 -19.36 13.04 -4.13
CA PHE A 106 -18.52 13.56 -5.22
C PHE A 106 -17.51 12.51 -5.74
N ASN A 107 -17.95 11.28 -6.06
CA ASN A 107 -17.14 10.17 -6.59
C ASN A 107 -15.63 10.31 -6.29
N PHE A 108 -15.22 10.18 -5.01
CA PHE A 108 -13.82 10.31 -4.57
C PHE A 108 -12.95 9.15 -5.07
N GLY A 109 -12.87 8.98 -6.39
CA GLY A 109 -12.19 7.87 -7.06
C GLY A 109 -10.70 7.83 -6.76
N PHE A 110 -10.09 8.95 -6.35
CA PHE A 110 -8.69 8.97 -5.95
C PHE A 110 -8.41 8.12 -4.70
N LEU A 111 -9.40 7.93 -3.81
CA LEU A 111 -9.24 7.08 -2.63
C LEU A 111 -9.01 5.61 -2.99
N ARG A 112 -9.39 5.20 -4.19
CA ARG A 112 -9.20 3.83 -4.70
C ARG A 112 -7.71 3.48 -4.78
N VAL A 113 -6.83 4.48 -4.93
CA VAL A 113 -5.37 4.31 -4.88
C VAL A 113 -4.91 3.81 -3.51
N ALA A 114 -5.64 4.11 -2.42
CA ALA A 114 -5.33 3.58 -1.10
C ALA A 114 -5.41 2.04 -1.02
N ARG A 115 -6.08 1.38 -1.97
CA ARG A 115 -6.07 -0.08 -2.08
C ARG A 115 -4.69 -0.64 -2.44
N ILE A 116 -3.88 0.11 -3.19
CA ILE A 116 -2.47 -0.28 -3.47
C ILE A 116 -1.71 -0.40 -2.15
N TRP A 117 -1.93 0.53 -1.23
CA TRP A 117 -1.33 0.49 0.11
C TRP A 117 -1.83 -0.71 0.92
N ALA A 118 -3.13 -0.99 0.85
CA ALA A 118 -3.72 -2.15 1.49
C ALA A 118 -3.09 -3.48 1.02
N VAL A 119 -2.89 -3.61 -0.30
CA VAL A 119 -2.21 -4.75 -0.93
C VAL A 119 -0.74 -4.85 -0.50
N ALA A 120 -0.01 -3.73 -0.53
CA ALA A 120 1.42 -3.69 -0.21
C ALA A 120 1.72 -4.09 1.25
N GLN A 121 0.77 -3.92 2.16
CA GLN A 121 0.90 -4.35 3.55
C GLN A 121 0.65 -5.84 3.77
N ARG A 122 0.07 -6.57 2.81
CA ARG A 122 -0.23 -8.00 2.98
C ARG A 122 1.07 -8.82 3.09
N PRO A 123 1.16 -9.80 3.99
CA PRO A 123 2.38 -10.62 4.15
C PRO A 123 2.73 -11.41 2.88
N VAL A 124 1.72 -11.81 2.10
CA VAL A 124 1.92 -12.50 0.81
C VAL A 124 2.60 -11.63 -0.22
N PHE A 125 2.38 -10.31 -0.22
CA PHE A 125 3.09 -9.38 -1.10
C PHE A 125 4.60 -9.45 -0.85
N LYS A 126 5.01 -9.35 0.42
CA LYS A 126 6.43 -9.48 0.82
C LYS A 126 7.00 -10.85 0.50
N LEU A 127 6.22 -11.93 0.69
CA LEU A 127 6.64 -13.28 0.33
C LEU A 127 6.87 -13.43 -1.17
N MET A 128 6.03 -12.82 -2.00
CA MET A 128 6.15 -12.85 -3.45
C MET A 128 7.40 -12.12 -3.94
N LEU A 129 7.65 -10.90 -3.46
CA LEU A 129 8.90 -10.18 -3.77
C LEU A 129 10.13 -11.01 -3.39
N ARG A 130 10.08 -11.70 -2.24
CA ARG A 130 11.17 -12.59 -1.81
C ARG A 130 11.35 -13.82 -2.70
N ARG A 131 10.30 -14.29 -3.39
CA ARG A 131 10.37 -15.39 -4.36
C ARG A 131 10.89 -14.94 -5.73
N LEU A 132 10.62 -13.70 -6.13
CA LEU A 132 11.13 -13.08 -7.37
C LEU A 132 12.61 -12.69 -7.29
N GLY A 133 13.33 -13.08 -6.24
CA GLY A 133 14.72 -12.68 -6.01
C GLY A 133 14.90 -11.27 -5.43
N LEU A 134 13.83 -10.47 -5.33
CA LEU A 134 13.85 -9.09 -4.83
C LEU A 134 13.86 -9.00 -3.29
N ARG A 135 14.47 -9.95 -2.59
CA ARG A 135 14.45 -10.02 -1.10
C ARG A 135 14.98 -8.74 -0.45
N GLU A 136 15.94 -8.13 -1.10
CA GLU A 136 16.73 -7.00 -0.61
C GLU A 136 16.03 -5.67 -0.92
N GLN A 137 15.29 -5.63 -2.02
CA GLN A 137 14.53 -4.47 -2.46
C GLN A 137 13.14 -4.38 -1.84
N VAL A 138 12.72 -5.34 -0.99
CA VAL A 138 11.39 -5.32 -0.35
C VAL A 138 11.14 -4.00 0.39
N ASP A 139 12.14 -3.50 1.12
CA ASP A 139 12.01 -2.25 1.88
C ASP A 139 11.93 -1.04 0.94
N VAL A 140 12.72 -1.03 -0.15
CA VAL A 140 12.69 0.01 -1.20
C VAL A 140 11.34 0.05 -1.90
N VAL A 141 10.86 -1.10 -2.39
CA VAL A 141 9.57 -1.21 -3.08
C VAL A 141 8.43 -0.82 -2.14
N THR A 142 8.49 -1.24 -0.87
CA THR A 142 7.47 -0.85 0.12
C THR A 142 7.49 0.66 0.38
N ALA A 143 8.67 1.28 0.52
CA ALA A 143 8.79 2.72 0.69
C ALA A 143 8.30 3.48 -0.54
N PHE A 144 8.64 3.01 -1.74
CA PHE A 144 8.20 3.57 -3.01
C PHE A 144 6.67 3.52 -3.15
N ILE A 145 6.06 2.36 -2.89
CA ILE A 145 4.59 2.23 -2.93
C ILE A 145 3.92 3.15 -1.92
N ASN A 146 4.45 3.26 -0.68
CA ASN A 146 3.89 4.16 0.32
C ASN A 146 3.94 5.62 -0.14
N LEU A 147 5.07 6.06 -0.71
CA LEU A 147 5.21 7.41 -1.25
C LEU A 147 4.28 7.63 -2.45
N PHE A 148 4.22 6.69 -3.38
CA PHE A 148 3.36 6.75 -4.56
C PHE A 148 1.89 6.88 -4.16
N VAL A 149 1.40 6.02 -3.27
CA VAL A 149 0.01 6.09 -2.80
C VAL A 149 -0.27 7.41 -2.11
N PHE A 150 0.65 7.89 -1.26
CA PHE A 150 0.50 9.18 -0.60
C PHE A 150 0.42 10.35 -1.60
N LEU A 151 1.33 10.40 -2.58
CA LEU A 151 1.33 11.42 -3.63
C LEU A 151 -0.03 11.47 -4.35
N PHE A 152 -0.51 10.34 -4.86
CA PHE A 152 -1.78 10.28 -5.58
C PHE A 152 -2.99 10.57 -4.71
N LEU A 153 -2.98 10.19 -3.43
CA LEU A 153 -4.05 10.53 -2.49
C LEU A 153 -4.13 12.03 -2.24
N VAL A 154 -2.99 12.68 -1.99
CA VAL A 154 -2.95 14.13 -1.77
C VAL A 154 -3.29 14.87 -3.06
N THR A 155 -2.74 14.46 -4.20
CA THR A 155 -3.07 15.03 -5.51
C THR A 155 -4.57 14.95 -5.80
N GLY A 156 -5.19 13.79 -5.59
CA GLY A 156 -6.63 13.63 -5.78
C GLY A 156 -7.47 14.48 -4.84
N PHE A 157 -7.05 14.60 -3.58
CA PHE A 157 -7.67 15.51 -2.61
C PHE A 157 -7.54 16.97 -3.05
N VAL A 158 -6.33 17.43 -3.35
CA VAL A 158 -6.05 18.80 -3.78
C VAL A 158 -6.82 19.15 -5.06
N TYR A 159 -6.81 18.25 -6.05
CA TYR A 159 -7.59 18.41 -7.27
C TYR A 159 -9.08 18.58 -6.97
N THR A 160 -9.67 17.68 -6.19
CA THR A 160 -11.11 17.68 -5.92
C THR A 160 -11.58 18.92 -5.14
N PHE A 161 -10.77 19.42 -4.21
CA PHE A 161 -11.17 20.52 -3.33
C PHE A 161 -10.72 21.90 -3.79
N PHE A 162 -9.65 22.01 -4.58
CA PHE A 162 -9.08 23.31 -4.98
C PHE A 162 -9.09 23.54 -6.49
N PHE A 163 -8.93 22.50 -7.32
CA PHE A 163 -8.80 22.63 -8.79
C PHE A 163 -9.97 22.03 -9.58
N TYR A 164 -11.05 21.58 -8.94
CA TYR A 164 -12.18 20.91 -9.60
C TYR A 164 -12.92 21.78 -10.63
N ARG A 165 -12.77 23.11 -10.55
CA ARG A 165 -13.41 24.06 -11.48
C ARG A 165 -12.63 24.28 -12.77
N GLU A 166 -11.40 23.81 -12.83
CA GLU A 166 -10.55 23.91 -14.01
C GLU A 166 -10.78 22.72 -14.95
N ASP A 167 -10.21 22.79 -16.15
CA ASP A 167 -10.23 21.66 -17.06
C ASP A 167 -9.58 20.44 -16.39
N ALA A 168 -10.24 19.29 -16.51
CA ALA A 168 -9.87 18.11 -15.71
C ALA A 168 -8.41 17.66 -15.92
N GLY A 169 -7.85 17.90 -17.10
CA GLY A 169 -6.44 17.62 -17.39
C GLY A 169 -5.48 18.59 -16.70
N THR A 170 -5.71 19.91 -16.84
CA THR A 170 -4.80 20.93 -16.30
C THR A 170 -4.86 20.96 -14.78
N GLY A 171 -6.05 20.96 -14.19
CA GLY A 171 -6.21 21.00 -12.74
C GLY A 171 -5.60 19.78 -12.04
N PHE A 172 -5.64 18.60 -12.67
CA PHE A 172 -4.99 17.40 -12.12
C PHE A 172 -3.47 17.51 -12.17
N ILE A 173 -2.92 18.02 -13.29
CA ILE A 173 -1.48 18.21 -13.45
C ILE A 173 -0.97 19.24 -12.44
N ASP A 174 -1.67 20.34 -12.25
CA ASP A 174 -1.30 21.40 -11.29
C ASP A 174 -1.36 20.90 -9.85
N ALA A 175 -2.39 20.13 -9.50
CA ALA A 175 -2.48 19.45 -8.21
C ALA A 175 -1.33 18.45 -7.99
N PHE A 176 -0.96 17.69 -9.03
CA PHE A 176 0.13 16.72 -8.97
C PHE A 176 1.47 17.42 -8.80
N TYR A 177 1.72 18.47 -9.60
CA TYR A 177 2.89 19.31 -9.52
C TYR A 177 3.05 19.95 -8.14
N PHE A 178 2.00 20.57 -7.60
CA PHE A 178 1.99 21.10 -6.23
C PHE A 178 2.38 20.02 -5.21
N THR A 179 1.78 18.83 -5.33
CA THR A 179 2.01 17.73 -4.39
C THR A 179 3.46 17.26 -4.45
N VAL A 180 4.00 17.01 -5.65
CA VAL A 180 5.38 16.57 -5.84
C VAL A 180 6.34 17.63 -5.32
N ALA A 181 6.20 18.89 -5.74
CA ALA A 181 7.06 19.99 -5.32
C ALA A 181 7.05 20.20 -3.79
N THR A 182 5.90 19.99 -3.14
CA THR A 182 5.76 20.07 -1.68
C THR A 182 6.46 18.89 -0.99
N VAL A 183 6.27 17.67 -1.48
CA VAL A 183 6.82 16.44 -0.88
C VAL A 183 8.33 16.33 -1.09
N THR A 184 8.84 16.78 -2.24
CA THR A 184 10.28 16.86 -2.53
C THR A 184 10.95 18.05 -1.86
N THR A 185 10.20 18.90 -1.15
CA THR A 185 10.67 20.15 -0.51
C THR A 185 11.25 21.17 -1.49
N THR A 186 10.95 21.05 -2.78
CA THR A 186 11.39 22.01 -3.80
C THR A 186 10.60 23.31 -3.69
N GLY A 187 9.28 23.21 -3.50
CA GLY A 187 8.43 24.34 -3.13
C GLY A 187 8.55 25.59 -3.99
N PHE A 188 8.45 25.46 -5.33
CA PHE A 188 8.61 26.56 -6.28
C PHE A 188 7.74 27.79 -5.98
N GLY A 189 6.57 27.60 -5.36
CA GLY A 189 5.72 28.69 -4.86
C GLY A 189 4.89 29.39 -5.95
N ASP A 190 4.96 28.92 -7.18
CA ASP A 190 4.13 29.28 -8.33
C ASP A 190 2.68 28.80 -8.18
N ILE A 191 2.48 27.60 -7.62
CA ILE A 191 1.16 27.06 -7.27
C ILE A 191 1.05 26.92 -5.75
N THR A 192 0.01 27.51 -5.16
CA THR A 192 -0.27 27.41 -3.72
C THR A 192 -1.77 27.21 -3.45
N LEU A 193 -2.09 26.57 -2.32
CA LEU A 193 -3.48 26.36 -1.90
C LEU A 193 -4.01 27.58 -1.15
N PRO A 194 -5.04 28.29 -1.67
CA PRO A 194 -5.55 29.49 -1.03
C PRO A 194 -6.31 29.18 0.27
N GLY A 195 -6.35 30.19 1.16
CA GLY A 195 -7.14 30.16 2.39
C GLY A 195 -6.53 29.32 3.54
N THR A 196 -7.19 29.36 4.69
CA THR A 196 -6.73 28.66 5.90
C THR A 196 -6.73 27.14 5.71
N PHE A 197 -7.77 26.61 5.04
CA PHE A 197 -7.87 25.18 4.75
C PHE A 197 -6.77 24.69 3.80
N GLY A 198 -6.41 25.50 2.80
CA GLY A 198 -5.27 25.26 1.93
C GLY A 198 -3.97 25.17 2.71
N LYS A 199 -3.69 26.16 3.58
CA LYS A 199 -2.49 26.17 4.43
C LYS A 199 -2.41 24.95 5.34
N LEU A 200 -3.51 24.55 5.99
CA LEU A 200 -3.56 23.35 6.83
C LEU A 200 -3.27 22.08 6.02
N THR A 201 -3.86 21.97 4.83
CA THR A 201 -3.62 20.85 3.90
C THR A 201 -2.14 20.76 3.51
N SER A 202 -1.52 21.90 3.18
CA SER A 202 -0.10 21.99 2.86
C SER A 202 0.78 21.55 4.04
N ILE A 203 0.49 22.01 5.27
CA ILE A 203 1.26 21.63 6.48
C ILE A 203 1.22 20.11 6.71
N VAL A 204 0.04 19.50 6.66
CA VAL A 204 -0.12 18.05 6.83
C VAL A 204 0.62 17.30 5.72
N THR A 205 0.50 17.79 4.48
CA THR A 205 1.18 17.21 3.31
C THR A 205 2.70 17.24 3.47
N MET A 206 3.27 18.36 3.94
CA MET A 206 4.71 18.50 4.16
C MET A 206 5.21 17.54 5.24
N ILE A 207 4.54 17.49 6.40
CA ILE A 207 4.96 16.64 7.53
C ILE A 207 5.01 15.17 7.12
N ILE A 208 3.94 14.67 6.49
CA ILE A 208 3.87 13.27 6.06
C ILE A 208 4.78 13.03 4.86
N GLY A 209 4.76 13.93 3.87
CA GLY A 209 5.52 13.83 2.63
C GLY A 209 7.02 13.72 2.83
N ILE A 210 7.60 14.63 3.63
CA ILE A 210 9.04 14.62 3.93
C ILE A 210 9.44 13.30 4.61
N SER A 211 8.63 12.83 5.56
CA SER A 211 8.92 11.56 6.26
C SER A 211 8.96 10.36 5.30
N LEU A 212 8.04 10.31 4.32
CA LEU A 212 7.98 9.25 3.32
C LEU A 212 9.10 9.37 2.29
N PHE A 213 9.42 10.58 1.85
CA PHE A 213 10.50 10.85 0.91
C PHE A 213 11.86 10.47 1.51
N VAL A 214 12.15 10.91 2.75
CA VAL A 214 13.36 10.54 3.48
C VAL A 214 13.43 9.03 3.68
N ARG A 215 12.31 8.38 4.01
CA ARG A 215 12.28 6.91 4.18
C ARG A 215 12.61 6.18 2.87
N LEU A 216 12.14 6.67 1.72
CA LEU A 216 12.51 6.13 0.41
C LEU A 216 14.00 6.35 0.13
N ALA A 217 14.51 7.57 0.31
CA ALA A 217 15.91 7.88 0.13
C ALA A 217 16.81 7.00 1.01
N GLN A 218 16.46 6.84 2.29
CA GLN A 218 17.16 5.94 3.20
C GLN A 218 17.09 4.49 2.73
N ALA A 219 15.94 4.01 2.25
CA ALA A 219 15.81 2.65 1.75
C ALA A 219 16.71 2.39 0.52
N ILE A 220 16.81 3.37 -0.39
CA ILE A 220 17.64 3.29 -1.60
C ILE A 220 19.13 3.35 -1.26
N VAL A 221 19.53 4.26 -0.36
CA VAL A 221 20.93 4.52 -0.02
C VAL A 221 21.47 3.53 1.02
N ARG A 222 20.60 2.78 1.71
CA ARG A 222 21.04 1.86 2.76
C ARG A 222 22.03 0.84 2.17
N PRO A 223 23.27 0.76 2.71
CA PRO A 223 24.25 -0.18 2.22
C PRO A 223 23.69 -1.60 2.31
N TYR A 224 23.99 -2.39 1.28
CA TYR A 224 23.57 -3.77 1.18
C TYR A 224 24.12 -4.55 2.38
N LYS A 225 23.22 -5.20 3.15
CA LYS A 225 23.57 -6.01 4.32
C LYS A 225 23.17 -7.45 4.09
N VAL A 226 24.16 -8.33 4.17
CA VAL A 226 23.99 -9.77 4.08
C VAL A 226 23.59 -10.36 5.44
N SER A 227 22.86 -11.48 5.40
CA SER A 227 22.52 -12.24 6.60
C SER A 227 23.53 -13.39 6.77
N PHE A 228 24.55 -13.18 7.58
CA PHE A 228 25.56 -14.18 7.91
C PHE A 228 25.71 -14.27 9.43
N PRO A 229 25.37 -15.39 10.08
CA PRO A 229 25.47 -15.51 11.53
C PRO A 229 26.93 -15.51 11.96
N CYS A 230 27.33 -14.54 12.79
CA CYS A 230 28.65 -14.57 13.43
C CYS A 230 28.72 -15.78 14.37
N PRO A 231 29.71 -16.68 14.24
CA PRO A 231 29.82 -17.88 15.07
C PRO A 231 30.12 -17.57 16.54
N GLU A 232 30.65 -16.38 16.84
CA GLU A 232 31.09 -16.01 18.18
C GLU A 232 30.04 -15.21 18.97
N CYS A 233 29.48 -14.15 18.39
CA CYS A 233 28.54 -13.27 19.10
C CYS A 233 27.09 -13.37 18.59
N GLY A 234 26.84 -14.15 17.53
CA GLY A 234 25.50 -14.33 16.97
C GLY A 234 24.92 -13.13 16.21
N LEU A 235 25.70 -12.06 15.95
CA LEU A 235 25.26 -10.96 15.09
C LEU A 235 24.92 -11.50 13.70
N GLN A 236 23.68 -11.26 13.23
CA GLN A 236 23.14 -11.84 12.00
C GLN A 236 23.36 -10.98 10.75
N ARG A 237 23.46 -9.65 10.88
CA ARG A 237 23.53 -8.73 9.74
C ARG A 237 24.87 -8.02 9.69
N HIS A 238 25.59 -8.19 8.58
CA HIS A 238 26.89 -7.56 8.31
C HIS A 238 26.82 -6.80 7.00
N ASP A 239 27.78 -5.92 6.78
CA ASP A 239 27.99 -5.34 5.44
C ASP A 239 28.51 -6.43 4.51
N ALA A 240 28.22 -6.35 3.20
CA ALA A 240 28.51 -7.43 2.26
C ALA A 240 30.02 -7.74 2.13
N ASP A 241 30.85 -6.71 2.29
CA ASP A 241 32.31 -6.73 2.25
C ASP A 241 32.96 -6.87 3.65
N ALA A 242 32.18 -7.22 4.69
CA ALA A 242 32.68 -7.28 6.05
C ALA A 242 33.59 -8.49 6.29
N VAL A 243 34.91 -8.25 6.35
CA VAL A 243 35.91 -9.25 6.79
C VAL A 243 35.86 -9.48 8.30
N HIS A 244 35.41 -8.50 9.08
CA HIS A 244 35.32 -8.58 10.53
C HIS A 244 33.91 -8.29 11.03
N CYS A 245 33.48 -9.06 12.04
CA CYS A 245 32.22 -8.81 12.74
C CYS A 245 32.27 -7.45 13.45
N LYS A 246 31.34 -6.55 13.12
CA LYS A 246 31.24 -5.22 13.73
C LYS A 246 31.05 -5.23 15.26
N ALA A 247 30.47 -6.30 15.82
CA ALA A 247 30.20 -6.39 17.24
C ALA A 247 31.36 -6.96 18.08
N CYS A 248 32.11 -7.94 17.56
CA CYS A 248 33.14 -8.65 18.34
C CYS A 248 34.53 -8.74 17.67
N GLY A 249 34.67 -8.32 16.41
CA GLY A 249 35.94 -8.38 15.67
C GLY A 249 36.28 -9.73 15.03
N HIS A 250 35.45 -10.77 15.25
CA HIS A 250 35.63 -12.09 14.64
C HIS A 250 35.82 -12.02 13.12
N ILE A 251 36.78 -12.75 12.58
CA ILE A 251 37.00 -12.82 11.13
C ILE A 251 35.84 -13.62 10.51
N LEU A 252 35.06 -12.96 9.66
CA LEU A 252 33.94 -13.57 8.94
C LEU A 252 34.41 -13.99 7.56
N ASN A 253 34.04 -15.21 7.16
CA ASN A 253 34.22 -15.70 5.79
C ASN A 253 32.85 -15.69 5.08
N ILE A 254 32.40 -14.49 4.73
CA ILE A 254 31.14 -14.29 4.01
C ILE A 254 31.40 -14.70 2.55
N PRO A 255 30.64 -15.65 1.97
CA PRO A 255 30.76 -15.98 0.56
C PRO A 255 30.39 -14.76 -0.28
N ASP A 256 31.32 -14.33 -1.13
CA ASP A 256 31.12 -13.24 -2.09
C ASP A 256 31.33 -13.76 -3.52
N GLU A 257 30.73 -13.10 -4.51
CA GLU A 257 30.82 -13.50 -5.92
C GLU A 257 32.17 -13.16 -6.58
N GLY A 258 33.04 -12.39 -5.89
CA GLY A 258 34.41 -12.09 -6.33
C GLY A 258 34.48 -11.13 -7.51
N LEU A 259 33.52 -10.19 -7.59
CA LEU A 259 33.42 -9.16 -8.64
C LEU A 259 34.23 -7.90 -8.32
#